data_AF-A0A4R5FF11-F1
#
_entry.id   AF-A0A4R5FF11-F1
#
_cell.length_a   1.000
_cell.length_b   1.000
_cell.length_c   1.000
_cell.angle_alpha   90.00
_cell.angle_beta   90.00
_cell.angle_gamma   90.00
#
_symmetry.space_group_name_H-M   'P 1'
#
loop_
_entity.id
_entity.type
_entity.pdbx_description
1 polymer ?
#
loop_
_entity_poly.entity_id
_entity_poly.type
_entity_poly.pdbx_seq_one_letter_code
_entity_poly.pdbx_strand_id
1 'polypeptide(L)'
;MDLVWPATTWALWVATLAAAFKVSGRDRTPQREPRHPAPAPVAELLRGMRVQDVFHSALFELAGRGWAIVEGDRLSLAPRREEPLLPYERWVLDQVGARMGGAPRAPVIALMPDGQVLDREFLPLVRQRAIDLGLARRRWSSMLVPVLLACALVVPWFATVAAAGLSWPGMIATMVSFVAGSGLLLAGRGFLLTPAGREVAGPGQVEVNPQQEWIFTGSGWHGVEIVPAATIAQGGKRQEIGGHVVKRWIEVHGDSENSYHIAVHDGSSEKAVAFRVKQGVYQDVLPGDSVRLLVRPRSGAVVRLLAHERQW
;
A
#
# COMPACT_ATOMS: atom_id res chain seq x y z
N MET A 1 32.01 -42.35 2.13
CA MET A 1 31.46 -41.54 1.03
C MET A 1 32.42 -40.39 0.78
N ASP A 2 32.92 -40.26 -0.44
CA ASP A 2 33.76 -39.11 -0.81
C ASP A 2 32.85 -37.89 -1.03
N LEU A 3 32.85 -36.98 -0.05
CA LEU A 3 32.04 -35.76 -0.05
C LEU A 3 32.82 -34.54 -0.57
N VAL A 4 34.05 -34.73 -1.04
CA VAL A 4 34.89 -33.63 -1.55
C VAL A 4 34.21 -32.96 -2.73
N TRP A 5 33.68 -33.73 -3.67
CA TRP A 5 33.02 -33.20 -4.87
C TRP A 5 31.71 -32.44 -4.58
N PRO A 6 30.77 -32.98 -3.76
CA PRO A 6 29.65 -32.20 -3.24
C PRO A 6 30.08 -30.90 -2.56
N ALA A 7 31.08 -30.94 -1.67
CA ALA A 7 31.54 -29.75 -0.95
C ALA A 7 32.12 -28.69 -1.91
N THR A 8 32.91 -29.09 -2.90
CA THR A 8 33.51 -28.18 -3.89
C THR A 8 32.45 -27.51 -4.77
N THR A 9 31.45 -28.27 -5.24
CA THR A 9 30.38 -27.72 -6.09
C THR A 9 29.50 -26.73 -5.34
N TRP A 10 29.18 -26.99 -4.06
CA TRP A 10 28.49 -26.04 -3.20
C TRP A 10 29.31 -24.78 -2.94
N ALA A 11 30.60 -24.92 -2.62
CA ALA A 11 31.50 -23.80 -2.39
C ALA A 11 31.63 -22.91 -3.63
N LEU A 12 31.75 -23.51 -4.82
CA LEU A 12 31.81 -22.79 -6.08
C LEU A 12 30.53 -22.01 -6.35
N TRP A 13 29.37 -22.64 -6.17
CA TRP A 13 28.08 -21.98 -6.37
C TRP A 13 27.89 -20.79 -5.42
N VAL A 14 28.24 -20.94 -4.14
CA VAL A 14 28.19 -19.85 -3.14
C VAL A 14 29.14 -18.71 -3.53
N ALA A 15 30.34 -19.01 -4.02
CA ALA A 15 31.28 -18.01 -4.50
C ALA A 15 30.73 -17.24 -5.72
N THR A 16 30.10 -17.94 -6.67
CA THR A 16 29.43 -17.31 -7.82
C THR A 16 28.27 -16.42 -7.39
N LEU A 17 27.46 -16.87 -6.43
CA LEU A 17 26.38 -16.07 -5.86
C LEU A 17 26.90 -14.78 -5.21
N ALA A 18 27.96 -14.88 -4.39
CA ALA A 18 28.57 -13.72 -3.74
C ALA A 18 29.16 -12.72 -4.75
N ALA A 19 29.83 -13.23 -5.80
CA ALA A 19 30.34 -12.40 -6.89
C ALA A 19 29.20 -11.68 -7.64
N ALA A 20 28.10 -12.37 -7.93
CA ALA A 20 26.94 -11.82 -8.61
C ALA A 20 26.30 -10.66 -7.80
N PHE A 21 26.21 -10.80 -6.47
CA PHE A 21 25.74 -9.70 -5.60
C PHE A 21 26.70 -8.51 -5.60
N LYS A 22 28.02 -8.75 -5.55
CA LYS A 22 29.04 -7.70 -5.54
C LYS A 22 29.06 -6.89 -6.85
N VAL A 23 28.89 -7.58 -7.99
CA VAL A 23 28.86 -6.95 -9.31
C VAL A 23 27.55 -6.17 -9.50
N SER A 24 26.40 -6.74 -9.12
CA SER A 24 25.10 -6.05 -9.24
C SER A 24 24.99 -4.83 -8.32
N GLY A 25 25.73 -4.81 -7.21
CA GLY A 25 25.82 -3.66 -6.32
C GLY A 25 26.60 -2.47 -6.90
N ARG A 26 27.41 -2.69 -7.94
CA ARG A 26 28.30 -1.68 -8.58
C ARG A 26 27.62 -0.86 -9.67
N ASP A 27 26.42 -1.25 -10.11
CA ASP A 27 25.68 -0.44 -11.08
C ASP A 27 25.36 0.94 -10.49
N ARG A 28 25.86 1.95 -11.21
CA ARG A 28 25.87 3.37 -10.86
C ARG A 28 24.51 3.81 -10.32
N THR A 29 24.48 4.22 -9.06
CA THR A 29 23.49 5.18 -8.59
C THR A 29 23.63 6.43 -9.45
N PRO A 30 22.63 6.83 -10.25
CA PRO A 30 22.64 8.15 -10.85
C PRO A 30 22.68 9.12 -9.68
N GLN A 31 23.78 9.88 -9.61
CA GLN A 31 24.02 10.91 -8.61
C GLN A 31 23.19 12.15 -8.96
N ARG A 32 21.87 11.97 -9.12
CA ARG A 32 20.93 13.04 -9.37
C ARG A 32 20.23 13.31 -8.04
N GLU A 33 20.54 14.44 -7.43
CA GLU A 33 19.69 14.97 -6.38
C GLU A 33 18.23 15.00 -6.89
N PRO A 34 17.26 14.51 -6.11
CA PRO A 34 15.86 14.63 -6.47
C PRO A 34 15.54 16.12 -6.60
N ARG A 35 15.37 16.61 -7.84
CA ARG A 35 14.98 18.02 -8.08
C ARG A 35 13.60 18.34 -7.52
N HIS A 36 12.78 17.32 -7.24
CA HIS A 36 11.40 17.45 -6.74
C HIS A 36 11.17 16.46 -5.59
N PRO A 37 10.31 16.81 -4.61
CA PRO A 37 9.88 15.89 -3.56
C PRO A 37 9.28 14.62 -4.19
N ALA A 38 9.50 13.47 -3.56
CA ALA A 38 8.99 12.21 -4.06
C ALA A 38 7.44 12.25 -4.09
N PRO A 39 6.79 11.78 -5.18
CA PRO A 39 5.34 11.62 -5.21
C PRO A 39 4.84 10.81 -4.02
N ALA A 40 3.70 11.19 -3.44
CA ALA A 40 3.09 10.51 -2.29
C ALA A 40 2.99 8.96 -2.46
N PRO A 41 2.47 8.40 -3.57
CA PRO A 41 2.39 6.95 -3.73
C PRO A 41 3.76 6.27 -3.81
N VAL A 42 4.77 6.97 -4.33
CA VAL A 42 6.14 6.46 -4.31
C VAL A 42 6.66 6.43 -2.87
N ALA A 43 6.45 7.48 -2.08
CA ALA A 43 6.86 7.49 -0.68
C ALA A 43 6.17 6.39 0.15
N GLU A 44 4.87 6.22 0.01
CA GLU A 44 4.10 5.16 0.70
C GLU A 44 4.58 3.76 0.31
N LEU A 45 4.89 3.54 -0.97
CA LEU A 45 5.49 2.29 -1.43
C LEU A 45 6.84 2.01 -0.75
N LEU A 46 7.71 3.03 -0.65
CA LEU A 46 9.04 2.88 -0.06
C LEU A 46 8.98 2.62 1.45
N ARG A 47 7.92 3.10 2.12
CA ARG A 47 7.62 2.79 3.53
C ARG A 47 7.08 1.38 3.75
N GLY A 48 6.77 0.64 2.68
CA GLY A 48 6.21 -0.71 2.77
C GLY A 48 4.72 -0.73 3.10
N MET A 49 4.00 0.35 2.78
CA MET A 49 2.55 0.42 2.95
C MET A 49 1.84 -0.57 2.01
N ARG A 50 0.61 -0.94 2.35
CA ARG A 50 -0.14 -1.92 1.54
C ARG A 50 -0.46 -1.33 0.18
N VAL A 51 -0.66 -2.21 -0.81
CA VAL A 51 -0.89 -1.80 -2.19
C VAL A 51 -2.13 -0.90 -2.36
N GLN A 52 -3.16 -1.10 -1.53
CA GLN A 52 -4.35 -0.25 -1.49
C GLN A 52 -4.03 1.17 -0.98
N ASP A 53 -3.11 1.29 -0.03
CA ASP A 53 -2.70 2.57 0.55
C ASP A 53 -1.87 3.37 -0.47
N VAL A 54 -1.03 2.68 -1.24
CA VAL A 54 -0.30 3.24 -2.38
C VAL A 54 -1.27 3.70 -3.48
N PHE A 55 -2.35 2.95 -3.73
CA PHE A 55 -3.36 3.35 -4.73
C PHE A 55 -4.14 4.59 -4.28
N HIS A 56 -4.59 4.62 -3.03
CA HIS A 56 -5.29 5.78 -2.47
C HIS A 56 -4.44 7.04 -2.50
N SER A 57 -3.17 6.96 -2.10
CA SER A 57 -2.26 8.11 -2.17
C SER A 57 -2.07 8.63 -3.60
N ALA A 58 -2.02 7.76 -4.61
CA ALA A 58 -1.98 8.18 -6.01
C ALA A 58 -3.27 8.90 -6.45
N LEU A 59 -4.43 8.40 -6.02
CA LEU A 59 -5.74 8.99 -6.31
C LEU A 59 -5.91 10.37 -5.63
N PHE A 60 -5.40 10.52 -4.41
CA PHE A 60 -5.40 11.80 -3.70
C PHE A 60 -4.38 12.80 -4.25
N GLU A 61 -3.21 12.35 -4.70
CA GLU A 61 -2.27 13.19 -5.42
C GLU A 61 -2.89 13.74 -6.71
N LEU A 62 -3.60 12.89 -7.47
CA LEU A 62 -4.37 13.29 -8.64
C LEU A 62 -5.47 14.30 -8.29
N ALA A 63 -6.16 14.11 -7.16
CA ALA A 63 -7.15 15.07 -6.69
C ALA A 63 -6.52 16.43 -6.30
N GLY A 64 -5.36 16.41 -5.64
CA GLY A 64 -4.60 17.63 -5.33
C GLY A 64 -4.12 18.37 -6.59
N ARG A 65 -3.80 17.62 -7.65
CA ARG A 65 -3.51 18.16 -8.99
C ARG A 65 -4.78 18.50 -9.80
N GLY A 66 -5.97 18.36 -9.20
CA GLY A 66 -7.27 18.69 -9.77
C GLY A 66 -7.68 17.84 -10.98
N TRP A 67 -7.17 16.61 -11.08
CA TRP A 67 -7.66 15.58 -12.01
C TRP A 67 -8.91 14.87 -11.50
N ALA A 68 -9.13 14.93 -10.18
CA ALA A 68 -10.31 14.45 -9.51
C ALA A 68 -10.73 15.45 -8.42
N ILE A 69 -12.00 15.41 -8.05
CA ILE A 69 -12.54 16.17 -6.91
C ILE A 69 -13.03 15.13 -5.91
N VAL A 70 -12.52 15.19 -4.69
CA VAL A 70 -12.93 14.34 -3.57
C VAL A 70 -13.70 15.18 -2.56
N GLU A 71 -14.99 14.89 -2.42
CA GLU A 71 -15.89 15.50 -1.44
C GLU A 71 -16.30 14.43 -0.42
N GLY A 72 -15.70 14.46 0.77
CA GLY A 72 -15.94 13.46 1.82
C GLY A 72 -15.53 12.05 1.37
N ASP A 73 -16.51 11.23 0.96
CA ASP A 73 -16.27 9.88 0.43
C ASP A 73 -16.54 9.73 -1.07
N ARG A 74 -16.98 10.79 -1.74
CA ARG A 74 -17.33 10.73 -3.16
C ARG A 74 -16.21 11.34 -4.00
N LEU A 75 -15.82 10.61 -5.03
CA LEU A 75 -14.93 11.07 -6.07
C LEU A 75 -15.73 11.39 -7.34
N SER A 76 -15.34 12.49 -7.98
CA SER A 76 -15.70 12.83 -9.35
C SER A 76 -14.44 13.10 -10.17
N LEU A 77 -14.48 12.76 -11.46
CA LEU A 77 -13.38 13.08 -12.37
C LEU A 77 -13.55 14.52 -12.87
N ALA A 78 -12.46 15.28 -12.83
CA ALA A 78 -12.43 16.63 -13.37
C ALA A 78 -12.34 16.58 -14.92
N PRO A 79 -12.70 17.67 -15.62
CA PRO A 79 -12.49 17.78 -17.05
C PRO A 79 -11.02 17.51 -17.43
N ARG A 80 -10.79 16.86 -18.57
CA ARG A 80 -9.44 16.52 -19.04
C ARG A 80 -8.54 17.77 -19.05
N ARG A 81 -7.39 17.66 -18.40
CA ARG A 81 -6.33 18.67 -18.41
C ARG A 81 -5.25 18.32 -19.43
N GLU A 82 -4.49 19.31 -19.86
CA GLU A 82 -3.39 19.15 -20.83
C GLU A 82 -2.07 18.71 -20.18
N GLU A 83 -2.04 18.59 -18.86
CA GLU A 83 -0.81 18.24 -18.13
C GLU A 83 -0.41 16.77 -18.40
N PRO A 84 0.88 16.46 -18.63
CA PRO A 84 1.30 15.10 -18.93
C PRO A 84 1.15 14.19 -17.69
N LEU A 85 0.34 13.14 -17.85
CA LEU A 85 0.15 12.10 -16.84
C LEU A 85 1.31 11.08 -16.85
N LEU A 86 1.75 10.71 -15.65
CA LEU A 86 2.67 9.59 -15.45
C LEU A 86 1.97 8.25 -15.76
N PRO A 87 2.71 7.17 -16.03
CA PRO A 87 2.11 5.88 -16.38
C PRO A 87 1.17 5.32 -15.30
N TYR A 88 1.55 5.41 -14.01
CA TYR A 88 0.68 4.95 -12.92
C TYR A 88 -0.54 5.85 -12.75
N GLU A 89 -0.41 7.15 -12.97
CA GLU A 89 -1.50 8.13 -12.89
C GLU A 89 -2.56 7.87 -13.95
N ARG A 90 -2.11 7.62 -15.19
CA ARG A 90 -2.99 7.23 -16.30
C ARG A 90 -3.73 5.94 -15.98
N TRP A 91 -3.01 4.93 -15.50
CA TRP A 91 -3.62 3.66 -15.09
C TRP A 91 -4.68 3.87 -14.01
N VAL A 92 -4.42 4.68 -12.98
CA VAL A 92 -5.40 5.00 -11.93
C VAL A 92 -6.64 5.66 -12.53
N LEU A 93 -6.48 6.68 -13.37
CA LEU A 93 -7.62 7.37 -14.00
C LEU A 93 -8.43 6.45 -14.92
N ASP A 94 -7.78 5.57 -15.69
CA ASP A 94 -8.45 4.59 -16.54
C ASP A 94 -9.27 3.60 -15.71
N GLN A 95 -8.70 3.10 -14.60
CA GLN A 95 -9.39 2.17 -13.69
C GLN A 95 -10.57 2.81 -12.94
N VAL A 96 -10.40 4.07 -12.51
CA VAL A 96 -11.47 4.86 -11.88
C VAL A 96 -12.56 5.16 -12.89
N GLY A 97 -12.20 5.63 -14.09
CA GLY A 97 -13.17 5.93 -15.16
C GLY A 97 -13.98 4.71 -15.59
N ALA A 98 -13.33 3.55 -15.74
CA ALA A 98 -14.00 2.29 -16.06
C ALA A 98 -15.00 1.88 -14.96
N ARG A 99 -14.63 2.01 -13.68
CA ARG A 99 -15.52 1.68 -12.54
C ARG A 99 -16.64 2.69 -12.34
N MET A 100 -16.41 3.97 -12.66
CA MET A 100 -17.45 4.99 -12.61
C MET A 100 -18.54 4.73 -13.66
N GLY A 101 -18.21 4.11 -14.80
CA GLY A 101 -19.21 3.74 -15.81
C GLY A 101 -20.02 4.92 -16.34
N GLY A 102 -19.45 6.12 -16.33
CA GLY A 102 -20.14 7.37 -16.70
C GLY A 102 -20.97 8.03 -15.58
N ALA A 103 -21.01 7.46 -14.37
CA ALA A 103 -21.63 8.11 -13.23
C ALA A 103 -20.91 9.44 -12.90
N PRO A 104 -21.62 10.50 -12.50
CA PRO A 104 -21.00 11.79 -12.21
C PRO A 104 -20.17 11.76 -10.91
N ARG A 105 -20.53 10.90 -9.95
CA ARG A 105 -19.88 10.74 -8.65
C ARG A 105 -19.97 9.28 -8.21
N ALA A 106 -18.90 8.75 -7.63
CA ALA A 106 -18.85 7.40 -7.06
C ALA A 106 -18.10 7.39 -5.72
N PRO A 107 -18.46 6.50 -4.78
CA PRO A 107 -17.71 6.38 -3.54
C PRO A 107 -16.28 5.88 -3.81
N VAL A 108 -15.28 6.48 -3.16
CA VAL A 108 -13.84 6.20 -3.42
C VAL A 108 -13.53 4.71 -3.30
N ILE A 109 -14.15 4.06 -2.32
CA ILE A 109 -13.92 2.65 -2.05
C ILE A 109 -14.52 1.73 -3.12
N ALA A 110 -15.63 2.10 -3.78
CA ALA A 110 -16.16 1.34 -4.92
C ALA A 110 -15.27 1.46 -6.16
N LEU A 111 -14.37 2.45 -6.19
CA LEU A 111 -13.40 2.64 -7.26
C LEU A 111 -12.10 1.87 -7.01
N MET A 112 -11.97 1.21 -5.85
CA MET A 112 -10.80 0.41 -5.51
C MET A 112 -10.73 -0.86 -6.38
N PRO A 113 -9.63 -1.10 -7.10
CA PRO A 113 -9.38 -2.37 -7.75
C PRO A 113 -9.03 -3.49 -6.76
N ASP A 114 -9.25 -4.74 -7.17
CA ASP A 114 -8.83 -5.89 -6.38
C ASP A 114 -7.32 -5.87 -6.11
N GLY A 115 -6.93 -6.30 -4.91
CA GLY A 115 -5.52 -6.31 -4.47
C GLY A 115 -4.59 -7.04 -5.44
N GLN A 116 -5.05 -8.15 -6.05
CA GLN A 116 -4.25 -8.89 -7.03
C GLN A 116 -3.98 -8.10 -8.31
N VAL A 117 -4.95 -7.29 -8.76
CA VAL A 117 -4.79 -6.42 -9.94
C VAL A 117 -3.83 -5.29 -9.60
N LEU A 118 -3.97 -4.71 -8.40
CA LEU A 118 -3.05 -3.68 -7.92
C LEU A 118 -1.60 -4.19 -7.85
N ASP A 119 -1.37 -5.38 -7.31
CA ASP A 119 -0.03 -5.96 -7.21
C ASP A 119 0.61 -6.29 -8.57
N ARG A 120 -0.21 -6.72 -9.54
CA ARG A 120 0.26 -7.15 -10.86
C ARG A 120 0.46 -6.02 -11.85
N GLU A 121 -0.39 -4.99 -11.82
CA GLU A 121 -0.43 -3.96 -12.86
C GLU A 121 -0.03 -2.59 -12.34
N PHE A 122 -0.53 -2.18 -11.18
CA PHE A 122 -0.29 -0.84 -10.63
C PHE A 122 1.07 -0.72 -9.94
N LEU A 123 1.36 -1.64 -9.02
CA LEU A 123 2.56 -1.61 -8.20
C LEU A 123 3.86 -1.62 -9.03
N PRO A 124 3.97 -2.36 -10.14
CA PRO A 124 5.13 -2.26 -11.02
C PRO A 124 5.34 -0.88 -11.63
N LEU A 125 4.28 -0.12 -11.93
CA LEU A 125 4.37 1.24 -12.47
C LEU A 125 4.92 2.22 -11.42
N VAL A 126 4.45 2.13 -10.18
CA VAL A 126 4.95 2.94 -9.06
C VAL A 126 6.40 2.58 -8.73
N ARG A 127 6.74 1.29 -8.74
CA ARG A 127 8.13 0.80 -8.57
C ARG A 127 9.05 1.32 -9.66
N GLN A 128 8.61 1.30 -10.92
CA GLN A 128 9.40 1.85 -12.02
C GLN A 128 9.64 3.34 -11.82
N ARG A 129 8.63 4.11 -11.40
CA ARG A 129 8.81 5.53 -11.07
C ARG A 129 9.82 5.75 -9.95
N ALA A 130 9.79 4.93 -8.90
CA ALA A 130 10.77 5.00 -7.81
C ALA A 130 12.21 4.73 -8.31
N ILE A 131 12.38 3.83 -9.28
CA ILE A 131 13.67 3.58 -9.95
C ILE A 131 14.09 4.77 -10.79
N ASP A 132 13.18 5.33 -11.59
CA ASP A 132 13.45 6.47 -12.48
C ASP A 132 13.85 7.72 -11.67
N LEU A 133 13.31 7.87 -10.46
CA LEU A 133 13.66 8.92 -9.51
C LEU A 133 14.95 8.64 -8.73
N GLY A 134 15.58 7.47 -8.92
CA GLY A 134 16.80 7.09 -8.20
C GLY A 134 16.59 6.80 -6.71
N LEU A 135 15.34 6.73 -6.24
CA LEU A 135 14.98 6.37 -4.85
C LEU A 135 15.18 4.87 -4.60
N ALA A 136 15.26 4.09 -5.67
CA ALA A 136 15.52 2.68 -5.55
C ALA A 136 16.16 2.11 -6.78
N ARG A 137 16.60 0.86 -6.64
CA ARG A 137 17.20 0.09 -7.71
C ARG A 137 16.63 -1.32 -7.74
N ARG A 138 16.57 -1.90 -8.93
CA ARG A 138 16.35 -3.34 -9.07
C ARG A 138 17.51 -4.06 -8.41
N ARG A 139 17.23 -5.13 -7.67
CA ARG A 139 18.27 -5.97 -7.06
C ARG A 139 19.17 -6.61 -8.11
N TRP A 140 18.58 -6.94 -9.26
CA TRP A 140 19.26 -7.44 -10.45
C TRP A 140 18.85 -6.58 -11.65
N SER A 141 19.80 -6.21 -12.50
CA SER A 141 19.53 -5.47 -13.73
C SER A 141 18.67 -6.28 -14.72
N SER A 142 18.77 -7.61 -14.67
CA SER A 142 17.95 -8.54 -15.45
C SER A 142 17.58 -9.80 -14.65
N MET A 143 16.47 -10.45 -15.02
CA MET A 143 16.10 -11.76 -14.48
C MET A 143 17.03 -12.89 -14.94
N LEU A 144 17.89 -12.63 -15.91
CA LEU A 144 18.84 -13.60 -16.44
C LEU A 144 19.80 -14.07 -15.35
N VAL A 145 20.30 -13.16 -14.52
CA VAL A 145 21.24 -13.50 -13.43
C VAL A 145 20.62 -14.42 -12.36
N PRO A 146 19.46 -14.10 -11.75
CA PRO A 146 18.84 -15.01 -10.79
C PRO A 146 18.37 -16.34 -11.42
N VAL A 147 17.94 -16.35 -12.69
CA VAL A 147 17.60 -17.59 -13.41
C VAL A 147 18.85 -18.45 -13.62
N LEU A 148 19.96 -17.89 -14.10
CA LEU A 148 21.21 -18.64 -14.27
C LEU A 148 21.73 -19.18 -12.93
N LEU A 149 21.65 -18.41 -11.85
CA LEU A 149 22.03 -18.87 -10.51
C LEU A 149 21.14 -20.02 -10.03
N ALA A 150 19.83 -19.96 -10.28
CA ALA A 150 18.90 -21.03 -9.97
C ALA A 150 19.15 -22.30 -10.81
N CYS A 151 19.44 -22.15 -12.12
CA CYS A 151 19.81 -23.28 -12.97
C CYS A 151 21.15 -23.90 -12.56
N ALA A 152 22.14 -23.08 -12.20
CA ALA A 152 23.46 -23.56 -11.75
C ALA A 152 23.38 -24.36 -10.43
N LEU A 153 22.31 -24.20 -9.67
CA LEU A 153 22.03 -24.89 -8.41
C LEU A 153 21.75 -26.39 -8.61
N VAL A 154 21.38 -26.80 -9.83
CA VAL A 154 21.20 -28.21 -10.21
C VAL A 154 22.51 -29.00 -10.08
N VAL A 155 23.66 -28.38 -10.33
CA VAL A 155 24.98 -29.05 -10.30
C VAL A 155 25.36 -29.52 -8.88
N PRO A 156 25.41 -28.66 -7.84
CA PRO A 156 25.71 -29.11 -6.48
C PRO A 156 24.63 -30.04 -5.91
N TRP A 157 23.36 -29.83 -6.27
CA TRP A 157 22.28 -30.75 -5.92
C TRP A 157 22.53 -32.16 -6.47
N PHE A 158 22.74 -32.27 -7.78
CA PHE A 158 22.96 -33.55 -8.44
C PHE A 158 24.22 -34.25 -7.93
N ALA A 159 25.32 -33.52 -7.73
CA ALA A 159 26.55 -34.06 -7.16
C ALA A 159 26.33 -34.66 -5.77
N THR A 160 25.51 -34.00 -4.94
CA THR A 160 25.21 -34.47 -3.58
C THR A 160 24.27 -35.69 -3.60
N VAL A 161 23.23 -35.67 -4.43
CA VAL A 161 22.28 -36.79 -4.56
C VAL A 161 22.95 -38.02 -5.20
N ALA A 162 23.81 -37.84 -6.19
CA ALA A 162 24.54 -38.95 -6.83
C ALA A 162 25.54 -39.61 -5.87
N ALA A 163 26.20 -38.82 -5.00
CA ALA A 163 27.17 -39.34 -4.05
C ALA A 163 26.53 -39.93 -2.78
N ALA A 164 25.42 -39.36 -2.31
CA ALA A 164 24.80 -39.71 -1.03
C ALA A 164 23.46 -40.47 -1.16
N GLY A 165 22.86 -40.54 -2.35
CA GLY A 165 21.50 -41.04 -2.54
C GLY A 165 20.44 -40.22 -1.79
N LEU A 166 19.29 -40.85 -1.48
CA LEU A 166 18.20 -40.28 -0.67
C LEU A 166 18.49 -40.34 0.85
N SER A 167 19.75 -40.44 1.25
CA SER A 167 20.14 -40.33 2.66
C SER A 167 19.96 -38.88 3.16
N TRP A 168 20.10 -38.67 4.47
CA TRP A 168 19.96 -37.36 5.12
C TRP A 168 20.68 -36.20 4.39
N PRO A 169 21.95 -36.34 3.94
CA PRO A 169 22.61 -35.32 3.12
C PRO A 169 21.91 -34.99 1.78
N GLY A 170 21.38 -35.99 1.08
CA GLY A 170 20.64 -35.79 -0.17
C GLY A 170 19.29 -35.11 0.04
N MET A 171 18.60 -35.41 1.15
CA MET A 171 17.37 -34.71 1.54
C MET A 171 17.63 -33.24 1.87
N ILE A 172 18.68 -32.93 2.64
CA ILE A 172 19.08 -31.54 2.92
C ILE A 172 19.41 -30.80 1.63
N ALA A 173 20.23 -31.38 0.76
CA ALA A 173 20.61 -30.75 -0.50
C ALA A 173 19.38 -30.41 -1.36
N THR A 174 18.38 -31.30 -1.38
CA THR A 174 17.12 -31.07 -2.09
C THR A 174 16.32 -29.92 -1.48
N MET A 175 16.17 -29.89 -0.15
CA MET A 175 15.48 -28.78 0.55
C MET A 175 16.18 -27.44 0.34
N VAL A 176 17.49 -27.38 0.53
CA VAL A 176 18.30 -26.16 0.32
C VAL A 176 18.17 -25.68 -1.11
N SER A 177 18.20 -26.60 -2.08
CA SER A 177 18.11 -26.23 -3.50
C SER A 177 16.74 -25.66 -3.87
N PHE A 178 15.68 -26.25 -3.33
CA PHE A 178 14.33 -25.77 -3.55
C PHE A 178 14.12 -24.38 -2.92
N VAL A 179 14.56 -24.19 -1.67
CA VAL A 179 14.44 -22.91 -0.95
C VAL A 179 15.32 -21.84 -1.60
N ALA A 180 16.57 -22.14 -1.92
CA ALA A 180 17.50 -21.20 -2.54
C ALA A 180 17.10 -20.83 -3.97
N GLY A 181 16.68 -21.81 -4.78
CA GLY A 181 16.20 -21.59 -6.15
C GLY A 181 14.92 -20.75 -6.18
N SER A 182 13.92 -21.12 -5.38
CA SER A 182 12.67 -20.34 -5.25
C SER A 182 12.92 -18.95 -4.70
N GLY A 183 13.79 -18.84 -3.68
CA GLY A 183 14.21 -17.58 -3.10
C GLY A 183 14.90 -16.66 -4.11
N LEU A 184 15.78 -17.20 -4.97
CA LEU A 184 16.44 -16.43 -6.02
C LEU A 184 15.47 -15.90 -7.07
N LEU A 185 14.44 -16.66 -7.44
CA LEU A 185 13.45 -16.25 -8.43
C LEU A 185 12.44 -15.24 -7.87
N LEU A 186 12.01 -15.44 -6.61
CA LEU A 186 11.11 -14.52 -5.91
C LEU A 186 11.84 -13.22 -5.52
N ALA A 187 13.00 -13.33 -4.89
CA ALA A 187 13.82 -12.17 -4.52
C ALA A 187 14.57 -11.56 -5.71
N GLY A 188 14.61 -12.25 -6.86
CA GLY A 188 15.06 -11.74 -8.16
C GLY A 188 14.24 -10.55 -8.65
N ARG A 189 12.95 -10.53 -8.28
CA ARG A 189 12.03 -9.39 -8.44
C ARG A 189 12.16 -8.34 -7.34
N GLY A 190 13.09 -8.55 -6.41
CA GLY A 190 13.33 -7.69 -5.27
C GLY A 190 13.87 -6.31 -5.69
N PHE A 191 13.52 -5.34 -4.89
CA PHE A 191 13.86 -3.94 -5.06
C PHE A 191 14.61 -3.47 -3.82
N LEU A 192 15.65 -2.68 -4.01
CA LEU A 192 16.52 -2.19 -2.94
C LEU A 192 16.44 -0.67 -2.86
N LEU A 193 16.26 -0.15 -1.65
CA LEU A 193 16.26 1.29 -1.40
C LEU A 193 17.67 1.87 -1.55
N THR A 194 17.80 2.99 -2.27
CA THR A 194 19.02 3.80 -2.27
C THR A 194 19.11 4.60 -0.96
N PRO A 195 20.24 5.29 -0.67
CA PRO A 195 20.30 6.21 0.48
C PRO A 195 19.17 7.24 0.46
N ALA A 196 18.92 7.90 -0.68
CA ALA A 196 17.81 8.84 -0.85
C ALA A 196 16.44 8.18 -0.65
N GLY A 197 16.25 6.96 -1.15
CA GLY A 197 15.02 6.21 -0.89
C GLY A 197 14.79 5.87 0.58
N ARG A 198 15.88 5.62 1.34
CA ARG A 198 15.81 5.39 2.79
C ARG A 198 15.46 6.65 3.56
N GLU A 199 15.90 7.82 3.10
CA GLU A 199 15.48 9.10 3.68
C GLU A 199 13.99 9.35 3.46
N VAL A 200 13.48 9.09 2.24
CA VAL A 200 12.04 9.19 1.93
C VAL A 200 11.21 8.16 2.69
N ALA A 201 11.72 6.93 2.82
CA ALA A 201 11.09 5.86 3.61
C ALA A 201 11.22 6.06 5.13
N GLY A 202 12.05 7.01 5.57
CA GLY A 202 12.26 7.29 6.98
C GLY A 202 10.97 7.78 7.65
N PRO A 203 10.95 7.83 9.00
CA PRO A 203 9.85 8.38 9.79
C PRO A 203 9.82 9.92 9.69
N GLY A 204 9.73 10.44 8.47
CA GLY A 204 9.37 11.82 8.21
C GLY A 204 7.86 11.96 8.27
N GLN A 205 7.37 13.04 8.87
CA GLN A 205 5.98 13.43 8.76
C GLN A 205 5.64 13.63 7.28
N VAL A 206 4.89 12.70 6.70
CA VAL A 206 4.01 13.09 5.61
C VAL A 206 3.04 14.05 6.25
N GLU A 207 2.93 15.27 5.74
CA GLU A 207 1.75 16.09 6.00
C GLU A 207 0.55 15.28 5.48
N VAL A 208 -0.05 14.49 6.37
CA VAL A 208 -1.28 13.76 6.10
C VAL A 208 -2.31 14.85 5.90
N ASN A 209 -2.67 15.11 4.64
CA ASN A 209 -3.72 16.06 4.34
C ASN A 209 -4.98 15.56 5.08
N PRO A 210 -5.50 16.30 6.06
CA PRO A 210 -6.62 15.84 6.88
C PRO A 210 -7.92 15.64 6.08
N GLN A 211 -8.00 16.21 4.88
CA GLN A 211 -9.10 15.99 3.94
C GLN A 211 -8.99 14.63 3.21
N GLN A 212 -7.82 13.99 3.29
CA GLN A 212 -7.43 12.82 2.49
C GLN A 212 -7.08 11.62 3.38
N GLU A 213 -7.62 11.59 4.59
CA GLU A 213 -7.37 10.52 5.54
C GLU A 213 -8.01 9.19 5.11
N TRP A 214 -7.30 8.12 5.48
CA TRP A 214 -7.49 6.77 4.97
C TRP A 214 -8.84 6.15 5.34
N ILE A 215 -9.31 5.26 4.48
CA ILE A 215 -10.48 4.41 4.70
C ILE A 215 -10.02 3.03 5.22
N PHE A 216 -10.24 2.75 6.50
CA PHE A 216 -10.08 1.43 7.09
C PHE A 216 -11.19 0.49 6.65
N THR A 217 -10.81 -0.61 5.99
CA THR A 217 -11.70 -1.66 5.47
C THR A 217 -11.60 -2.99 6.22
N GLY A 218 -10.78 -3.06 7.28
CA GLY A 218 -10.54 -4.28 8.05
C GLY A 218 -11.71 -4.72 8.94
N SER A 219 -12.79 -3.93 9.05
CA SER A 219 -13.95 -4.19 9.93
C SER A 219 -15.00 -5.13 9.34
N GLY A 220 -14.72 -5.77 8.19
CA GLY A 220 -15.74 -6.49 7.42
C GLY A 220 -16.68 -5.57 6.63
N TRP A 221 -16.39 -4.27 6.59
CA TRP A 221 -17.09 -3.33 5.72
C TRP A 221 -16.57 -3.43 4.29
N HIS A 222 -17.46 -3.79 3.37
CA HIS A 222 -17.12 -3.98 1.95
C HIS A 222 -17.21 -2.68 1.13
N GLY A 223 -17.34 -1.52 1.78
CA GLY A 223 -17.12 -0.24 1.12
C GLY A 223 -18.26 0.22 0.21
N VAL A 224 -19.51 0.11 0.64
CA VAL A 224 -20.64 0.47 -0.24
C VAL A 224 -20.91 1.98 -0.23
N GLU A 225 -21.15 2.58 0.94
CA GLU A 225 -21.47 4.00 1.04
C GLU A 225 -21.26 4.53 2.46
N ILE A 226 -20.72 5.74 2.60
CA ILE A 226 -20.76 6.52 3.85
C ILE A 226 -21.94 7.51 3.77
N VAL A 227 -22.86 7.41 4.72
CA VAL A 227 -24.08 8.23 4.78
C VAL A 227 -24.03 9.18 5.98
N PRO A 228 -24.47 10.45 5.84
CA PRO A 228 -24.59 11.36 6.98
C PRO A 228 -25.52 10.81 8.07
N ALA A 229 -25.13 10.92 9.33
CA ALA A 229 -25.94 10.48 10.47
C ALA A 229 -27.32 11.16 10.54
N ALA A 230 -27.42 12.39 10.05
CA ALA A 230 -28.69 13.13 9.96
C ALA A 230 -29.74 12.41 9.09
N THR A 231 -29.31 11.56 8.16
CA THR A 231 -30.20 10.81 7.25
C THR A 231 -30.77 9.55 7.91
N ILE A 232 -30.11 9.00 8.93
CA ILE A 232 -30.44 7.70 9.53
C ILE A 232 -31.18 7.87 10.87
N ALA A 233 -30.90 8.94 11.61
CA ALA A 233 -31.28 9.02 13.01
C ALA A 233 -32.66 9.67 13.22
N GLN A 234 -33.70 8.83 13.33
CA GLN A 234 -35.05 9.24 13.72
C GLN A 234 -35.19 9.23 15.26
N GLY A 235 -35.16 10.39 15.91
CA GLY A 235 -35.43 10.47 17.36
C GLY A 235 -35.02 11.79 18.03
N GLY A 236 -35.68 12.12 19.15
CA GLY A 236 -35.39 13.31 19.95
C GLY A 236 -34.39 13.09 21.11
N LYS A 237 -34.15 11.83 21.50
CA LYS A 237 -33.25 11.47 22.62
C LYS A 237 -31.85 11.11 22.11
N ARG A 238 -30.82 11.36 22.94
CA ARG A 238 -29.44 10.98 22.64
C ARG A 238 -29.37 9.46 22.45
N GLN A 239 -28.59 9.02 21.47
CA GLN A 239 -28.42 7.60 21.16
C GLN A 239 -26.97 7.19 21.35
N GLU A 240 -26.77 5.96 21.78
CA GLU A 240 -25.46 5.35 21.85
C GLU A 240 -25.25 4.48 20.60
N ILE A 241 -24.09 4.65 19.95
CA ILE A 241 -23.71 3.94 18.72
C ILE A 241 -22.31 3.37 18.93
N GLY A 242 -22.14 2.07 18.66
CA GLY A 242 -20.85 1.38 18.72
C GLY A 242 -20.43 0.88 17.35
N GLY A 243 -19.12 0.86 17.09
CA GLY A 243 -18.57 0.29 15.86
C GLY A 243 -17.10 0.63 15.65
N HIS A 244 -16.59 0.27 14.47
CA HIS A 244 -15.23 0.56 14.05
C HIS A 244 -15.17 1.85 13.24
N VAL A 245 -14.16 2.67 13.50
CA VAL A 245 -13.92 3.87 12.68
C VAL A 245 -13.37 3.42 11.33
N VAL A 246 -14.13 3.68 10.27
CA VAL A 246 -13.73 3.34 8.91
C VAL A 246 -13.08 4.50 8.18
N LYS A 247 -13.35 5.76 8.57
CA LYS A 247 -12.74 6.93 7.92
C LYS A 247 -12.81 8.13 8.85
N ARG A 248 -11.91 9.09 8.67
CA ARG A 248 -12.04 10.45 9.21
C ARG A 248 -11.66 11.47 8.14
N TRP A 249 -12.20 12.69 8.23
CA TRP A 249 -11.83 13.79 7.34
C TRP A 249 -12.16 15.15 7.95
N ILE A 250 -11.51 16.19 7.45
CA ILE A 250 -11.85 17.59 7.73
C ILE A 250 -12.55 18.19 6.53
N GLU A 251 -13.66 18.88 6.77
CA GLU A 251 -14.31 19.75 5.81
C GLU A 251 -13.93 21.20 6.11
N VAL A 252 -13.03 21.74 5.28
CA VAL A 252 -12.52 23.12 5.42
C VAL A 252 -13.52 24.06 4.77
N HIS A 253 -14.05 24.99 5.55
CA HIS A 253 -14.97 26.01 5.09
C HIS A 253 -14.20 27.34 5.08
N GLY A 254 -14.12 28.01 3.92
CA GLY A 254 -13.19 29.14 3.69
C GLY A 254 -13.09 30.17 4.83
N ASP A 255 -14.24 30.65 5.34
CA ASP A 255 -14.31 31.65 6.42
C ASP A 255 -14.86 31.10 7.75
N SER A 256 -15.09 29.79 7.86
CA SER A 256 -15.73 29.17 9.03
C SER A 256 -14.84 28.14 9.70
N GLU A 257 -15.14 27.84 10.97
CA GLU A 257 -14.40 26.84 11.72
C GLU A 257 -14.47 25.46 11.03
N ASN A 258 -13.32 24.81 10.88
CA ASN A 258 -13.18 23.49 10.27
C ASN A 258 -14.16 22.49 10.90
N SER A 259 -14.85 21.71 10.07
CA SER A 259 -15.73 20.65 10.54
C SER A 259 -15.02 19.31 10.48
N TYR A 260 -14.95 18.63 11.62
CA TYR A 260 -14.27 17.34 11.76
C TYR A 260 -15.28 16.21 11.72
N HIS A 261 -15.00 15.18 10.94
CA HIS A 261 -15.90 14.05 10.73
C HIS A 261 -15.21 12.71 10.94
N ILE A 262 -15.96 11.75 11.49
CA ILE A 262 -15.59 10.33 11.54
C ILE A 262 -16.73 9.50 10.96
N ALA A 263 -16.40 8.46 10.21
CA ALA A 263 -17.34 7.45 9.77
C ALA A 263 -17.18 6.19 10.61
N VAL A 264 -18.28 5.65 11.12
CA VAL A 264 -18.30 4.46 11.95
C VAL A 264 -19.15 3.39 11.28
N HIS A 265 -18.64 2.16 11.28
CA HIS A 265 -19.31 0.97 10.78
C HIS A 265 -19.57 -0.01 11.92
N ASP A 266 -20.78 -0.54 12.01
CA ASP A 266 -21.24 -1.40 13.10
C ASP A 266 -20.86 -2.89 12.92
N GLY A 267 -20.15 -3.23 11.84
CA GLY A 267 -19.76 -4.59 11.49
C GLY A 267 -20.84 -5.42 10.78
N SER A 268 -22.07 -4.91 10.62
CA SER A 268 -23.21 -5.69 10.06
C SER A 268 -23.99 -4.96 8.98
N SER A 269 -24.06 -3.64 9.02
CA SER A 269 -24.76 -2.80 8.06
C SER A 269 -24.01 -2.74 6.73
N GLU A 270 -24.72 -2.53 5.63
CA GLU A 270 -24.07 -2.31 4.32
C GLU A 270 -23.32 -0.96 4.27
N LYS A 271 -23.80 0.02 5.04
CA LYS A 271 -23.33 1.41 5.00
C LYS A 271 -22.63 1.80 6.29
N ALA A 272 -21.64 2.67 6.18
CA ALA A 272 -21.05 3.34 7.33
C ALA A 272 -21.71 4.70 7.57
N VAL A 273 -21.71 5.16 8.82
CA VAL A 273 -22.43 6.38 9.21
C VAL A 273 -21.44 7.48 9.59
N ALA A 274 -21.55 8.64 8.96
CA ALA A 274 -20.73 9.81 9.21
C ALA A 274 -21.28 10.66 10.35
N PHE A 275 -20.44 10.93 11.35
CA PHE A 275 -20.74 11.78 12.48
C PHE A 275 -19.80 12.99 12.52
N ARG A 276 -20.35 14.15 12.91
CA ARG A 276 -19.55 15.35 13.20
C ARG A 276 -18.98 15.23 14.61
N VAL A 277 -17.67 15.43 14.75
CA VAL A 277 -16.94 15.37 16.02
C VAL A 277 -16.27 16.70 16.34
N LYS A 278 -15.82 16.85 17.59
CA LYS A 278 -14.91 17.93 17.99
C LYS A 278 -13.48 17.54 17.64
N GLN A 279 -12.62 18.55 17.46
CA GLN A 279 -11.19 18.37 17.12
C GLN A 279 -10.45 17.39 18.06
N GLY A 280 -10.69 17.46 19.38
CA GLY A 280 -10.05 16.52 20.32
C GLY A 280 -10.36 15.05 20.03
N VAL A 281 -11.65 14.72 19.82
CA VAL A 281 -12.06 13.36 19.47
C VAL A 281 -11.48 12.93 18.11
N TYR A 282 -11.41 13.85 17.16
CA TYR A 282 -10.79 13.59 15.86
C TYR A 282 -9.30 13.23 15.98
N GLN A 283 -8.57 13.90 16.87
CA GLN A 283 -7.15 13.63 17.11
C GLN A 283 -6.91 12.30 17.84
N ASP A 284 -7.81 11.94 18.76
CA ASP A 284 -7.66 10.75 19.60
C ASP A 284 -8.02 9.44 18.87
N VAL A 285 -8.95 9.51 17.91
CA VAL A 285 -9.52 8.36 17.22
C VAL A 285 -8.89 8.17 15.85
N LEU A 286 -8.43 6.95 15.55
CA LEU A 286 -7.83 6.56 14.27
C LEU A 286 -8.76 5.58 13.51
N PRO A 287 -8.68 5.55 12.16
CA PRO A 287 -9.30 4.47 11.39
C PRO A 287 -8.81 3.09 11.87
N GLY A 288 -9.74 2.18 12.14
CA GLY A 288 -9.51 0.86 12.73
C GLY A 288 -9.89 0.76 14.21
N ASP A 289 -9.91 1.88 14.93
CA ASP A 289 -10.27 1.90 16.35
C ASP A 289 -11.74 1.50 16.55
N SER A 290 -11.99 0.74 17.62
CA SER A 290 -13.34 0.46 18.09
C SER A 290 -13.80 1.58 19.01
N VAL A 291 -14.97 2.17 18.72
CA VAL A 291 -15.50 3.32 19.46
C VAL A 291 -16.95 3.09 19.87
N ARG A 292 -17.32 3.62 21.05
CA ARG A 292 -18.71 3.83 21.47
C ARG A 292 -18.97 5.32 21.62
N LEU A 293 -19.94 5.84 20.90
CA LEU A 293 -20.25 7.26 20.76
C LEU A 293 -21.65 7.55 21.30
N LEU A 294 -21.78 8.62 22.08
CA LEU A 294 -23.07 9.22 22.40
C LEU A 294 -23.37 10.34 21.41
N VAL A 295 -24.41 10.19 20.60
CA VAL A 295 -24.73 11.10 19.49
C VAL A 295 -26.05 11.83 19.70
N ARG A 296 -26.17 13.03 19.10
CA ARG A 296 -27.45 13.72 18.90
C ARG A 296 -27.99 13.35 17.52
N PRO A 297 -29.11 12.60 17.42
CA PRO A 297 -29.68 12.12 16.16
C PRO A 297 -29.85 13.22 15.10
N ARG A 298 -30.55 14.30 15.46
CA ARG A 298 -30.93 15.37 14.53
C ARG A 298 -29.75 16.12 13.89
N SER A 299 -28.62 16.21 14.59
CA SER A 299 -27.45 16.94 14.11
C SER A 299 -26.31 16.03 13.68
N GLY A 300 -26.45 14.71 13.84
CA GLY A 300 -25.35 13.76 13.62
C GLY A 300 -24.09 14.04 14.44
N ALA A 301 -24.21 14.83 15.51
CA ALA A 301 -23.05 15.32 16.25
C ALA A 301 -22.74 14.39 17.43
N VAL A 302 -21.47 13.99 17.54
CA VAL A 302 -20.96 13.27 18.70
C VAL A 302 -20.88 14.22 19.88
N VAL A 303 -21.61 13.87 20.94
CA VAL A 303 -21.61 14.60 22.21
C VAL A 303 -20.46 14.13 23.09
N ARG A 304 -20.20 12.82 23.10
CA ARG A 304 -19.20 12.21 23.97
C ARG A 304 -18.70 10.87 23.40
N LEU A 305 -17.40 10.62 23.53
CA LEU A 305 -16.80 9.30 23.37
C LEU A 305 -16.96 8.53 24.69
N LEU A 306 -17.67 7.41 24.67
CA LEU A 306 -17.99 6.59 25.85
C LEU A 306 -16.93 5.52 26.09
N ALA A 307 -16.42 4.91 25.03
CA ALA A 307 -15.33 3.95 25.07
C ALA A 307 -14.53 4.01 23.77
N HIS A 308 -13.24 3.69 23.88
CA HIS A 308 -12.27 3.68 22.79
C HIS A 308 -11.28 2.56 23.04
N GLU A 309 -11.14 1.66 22.08
CA GLU A 309 -10.18 0.56 22.11
C GLU A 309 -9.38 0.57 20.80
N ARG A 310 -8.07 0.70 20.94
CA ARG A 310 -7.13 0.73 19.82
C ARG A 310 -6.71 -0.69 19.46
N GLN A 311 -7.00 -1.11 18.23
CA GLN A 311 -6.47 -2.35 17.69
C GLN A 311 -5.10 -2.07 17.08
N TRP A 312 -4.08 -2.82 17.52
CA TRP A 312 -2.69 -2.71 17.08
C TRP A 312 -2.42 -3.65 15.91
#